data_AF-A0A814T527-F1
#
_entry.id   AF-A0A814T527-F1
#
_cell.length_a   1.000
_cell.length_b   1.000
_cell.length_c   1.000
_cell.angle_alpha   90.00
_cell.angle_beta   90.00
_cell.angle_gamma   90.00
#
_symmetry.space_group_name_H-M   'P 1'
#
loop_
_entity.id
_entity.type
_entity.pdbx_description
1 polymer ?
#
loop_
_entity_poly.entity_id
_entity_poly.type
_entity_poly.pdbx_seq_one_letter_code
_entity_poly.pdbx_strand_id
1 'polypeptide(L)'
;MATGENADSQQYARISDIIKEPLVMHVPIEGYEEMPIVPLREAVVPLLSIIPKIQHYADIAKKRCESVPPDDLTQDESASIMLYSMEWEPHEECLSFALNATLRTEDRQKLKPWFSYLKLLLTALEKLPSTPSNVVRGMNLDLANQYSVRKTFVWWGFSSCTTSIEVLEKEQILGKTGQRTVFTIECDSGKDISRHSYYKSKKEVLLLPARQFMVVGCFEQAQGLHIIQLKETMPPFTLLQPVTNQSVQIQSTSGQIQMRINHYNQYAITVAGGKGDGQQLNQLNSPEGIFIDTKRLIYIADSGNHRIIKRNLSLNTDKIIAGGDENNQLTFPTNIVFDKKTNSFIISDKENKRVIRYFDKNQTNQQIMISNIYCSRLTIDKNGFIYASDLENNEVRRWKQGDTKGELVAGGNGKGNKLNQLNDPTFIFVDEDQSVYVSDTGNHRVIVDDLDQIYVADCNNHRVMRWCEGDKEGEIVVGRNGRRNQPYHLNQPTRLSFDDEENLYVVDKNNHRIQKYEKLSN
;
A
#
# COMPACT_ATOMS: atom_id res chain seq x y z
N MET A 1 -17.99 35.48 -46.30
CA MET A 1 -18.11 34.03 -46.53
C MET A 1 -17.64 33.34 -45.28
N ALA A 2 -18.54 32.60 -44.64
CA ALA A 2 -18.28 31.89 -43.41
C ALA A 2 -17.31 30.72 -43.65
N THR A 3 -16.31 30.56 -42.78
CA THR A 3 -15.66 29.28 -42.55
C THR A 3 -16.01 28.87 -41.13
N GLY A 4 -17.09 28.11 -40.99
CA GLY A 4 -17.40 27.39 -39.77
C GLY A 4 -16.34 26.31 -39.57
N GLU A 5 -15.26 26.66 -38.88
CA GLU A 5 -14.44 25.67 -38.20
C GLU A 5 -15.27 25.14 -37.03
N ASN A 6 -15.47 23.82 -37.04
CA ASN A 6 -16.46 23.10 -36.25
C ASN A 6 -16.32 23.37 -34.75
N ALA A 7 -17.30 24.04 -34.14
CA ALA A 7 -17.46 24.08 -32.69
C ALA A 7 -17.54 22.67 -32.07
N ASP A 8 -17.89 21.66 -32.88
CA ASP A 8 -17.89 20.25 -32.50
C ASP A 8 -16.48 19.64 -32.37
N SER A 9 -15.48 20.05 -33.15
CA SER A 9 -14.13 19.44 -33.07
C SER A 9 -13.36 19.89 -31.83
N GLN A 10 -13.56 21.13 -31.39
CA GLN A 10 -13.05 21.61 -30.09
C GLN A 10 -13.76 20.90 -28.93
N GLN A 11 -14.97 20.37 -29.11
CA GLN A 11 -15.71 19.80 -27.99
C GLN A 11 -15.01 18.56 -27.39
N TYR A 12 -14.15 17.85 -28.14
CA TYR A 12 -13.71 16.51 -27.80
C TYR A 12 -12.19 16.32 -27.64
N ALA A 13 -11.37 17.36 -27.87
CA ALA A 13 -9.92 17.26 -27.76
C ALA A 13 -9.47 16.87 -26.34
N ARG A 14 -10.18 17.33 -25.30
CA ARG A 14 -9.89 16.98 -23.90
C ARG A 14 -10.00 15.48 -23.57
N ILE A 15 -10.68 14.69 -24.41
CA ILE A 15 -10.75 13.23 -24.25
C ILE A 15 -9.49 12.53 -24.82
N SER A 16 -8.58 13.23 -25.52
CA SER A 16 -7.37 12.63 -26.12
C SER A 16 -6.02 12.91 -25.43
N ASP A 17 -5.96 13.73 -24.37
CA ASP A 17 -4.69 14.33 -23.86
C ASP A 17 -3.80 13.50 -22.91
N ILE A 18 -3.96 12.18 -22.82
CA ILE A 18 -3.08 11.34 -21.99
C ILE A 18 -1.87 10.91 -22.83
N ILE A 19 -1.01 11.87 -23.14
CA ILE A 19 0.26 11.59 -23.78
C ILE A 19 1.31 11.48 -22.67
N LYS A 20 1.93 10.30 -22.54
CA LYS A 20 3.03 10.02 -21.58
C LYS A 20 2.60 10.05 -20.12
N GLU A 21 1.56 9.31 -19.75
CA GLU A 21 1.28 9.04 -18.33
C GLU A 21 2.43 8.20 -17.76
N PRO A 22 3.19 8.69 -16.77
CA PRO A 22 4.23 7.92 -16.16
C PRO A 22 3.56 6.81 -15.34
N LEU A 23 3.73 5.56 -15.78
CA LEU A 23 3.22 4.39 -15.06
C LEU A 23 4.00 4.08 -13.78
N VAL A 24 4.97 4.94 -13.44
CA VAL A 24 5.80 4.89 -12.24
C VAL A 24 5.22 5.79 -11.14
N MET A 25 5.52 5.44 -9.89
CA MET A 25 5.10 6.23 -8.74
C MET A 25 6.02 7.45 -8.54
N HIS A 26 5.47 8.66 -8.65
CA HIS A 26 6.10 9.91 -8.20
C HIS A 26 5.88 10.16 -6.71
N VAL A 27 6.72 11.03 -6.13
CA VAL A 27 6.56 11.47 -4.73
C VAL A 27 5.29 12.34 -4.61
N PRO A 28 4.46 12.14 -3.56
CA PRO A 28 3.34 13.04 -3.26
C PRO A 28 3.76 14.50 -3.16
N ILE A 29 2.80 15.40 -3.36
CA ILE A 29 3.03 16.84 -3.25
C ILE A 29 2.77 17.25 -1.79
N GLU A 30 3.72 17.95 -1.18
CA GLU A 30 3.61 18.48 0.18
C GLU A 30 3.38 20.01 0.16
N GLY A 31 2.59 20.52 1.11
CA GLY A 31 2.43 21.95 1.39
C GLY A 31 1.30 22.66 0.64
N TYR A 32 0.58 22.00 -0.27
CA TYR A 32 -0.59 22.62 -0.93
C TYR A 32 -1.79 22.69 0.05
N GLU A 33 -1.86 21.78 1.02
CA GLU A 33 -2.92 21.65 2.01
C GLU A 33 -3.02 22.85 2.95
N GLU A 34 -1.89 23.51 3.21
CA GLU A 34 -1.77 24.73 4.02
C GLU A 34 -2.23 25.99 3.28
N MET A 35 -2.45 25.90 1.96
CA MET A 35 -2.89 27.05 1.18
C MET A 35 -4.32 27.43 1.57
N PRO A 36 -4.59 28.73 1.79
CA PRO A 36 -5.94 29.19 2.01
C PRO A 36 -6.79 28.99 0.75
N ILE A 37 -8.09 28.72 0.94
CA ILE A 37 -9.05 28.81 -0.15
C ILE A 37 -9.23 30.29 -0.48
N VAL A 38 -8.88 30.69 -1.70
CA VAL A 38 -8.95 32.07 -2.19
C VAL A 38 -9.88 32.16 -3.41
N PRO A 39 -10.42 33.35 -3.75
CA PRO A 39 -11.22 33.53 -4.95
C PRO A 39 -10.48 33.09 -6.22
N LEU A 40 -11.20 32.64 -7.25
CA LEU A 40 -10.61 32.06 -8.46
C LEU A 40 -9.58 32.98 -9.12
N ARG A 41 -9.88 34.28 -9.17
CA ARG A 41 -9.01 35.29 -9.78
C ARG A 41 -7.66 35.42 -9.08
N GLU A 42 -7.62 35.21 -7.76
CA GLU A 42 -6.40 35.17 -6.95
C GLU A 42 -5.70 33.81 -7.09
N ALA A 43 -6.47 32.72 -7.10
CA ALA A 43 -5.96 31.36 -7.20
C ALA A 43 -5.11 31.12 -8.47
N VAL A 44 -5.42 31.83 -9.57
CA VAL A 44 -4.70 31.71 -10.85
C VAL A 44 -3.56 32.71 -11.03
N VAL A 45 -3.34 33.67 -10.11
CA VAL A 45 -2.25 34.66 -10.23
C VAL A 45 -0.87 34.01 -10.40
N PRO A 46 -0.49 32.97 -9.62
CA PRO A 46 0.82 32.36 -9.77
C PRO A 46 1.01 31.64 -11.11
N LEU A 47 -0.08 31.36 -11.83
CA LEU A 47 -0.08 30.69 -13.13
C LEU A 47 0.17 31.64 -14.31
N LEU A 48 0.23 32.96 -14.10
CA LEU A 48 0.44 33.94 -15.18
C LEU A 48 1.74 33.72 -15.96
N SER A 49 2.77 33.18 -15.32
CA SER A 49 4.04 32.83 -15.97
C SER A 49 3.97 31.56 -16.83
N ILE A 50 2.96 30.72 -16.60
CA ILE A 50 2.74 29.44 -17.31
C ILE A 50 1.69 29.62 -18.40
N ILE A 51 0.59 30.32 -18.08
CA ILE A 51 -0.54 30.59 -18.95
C ILE A 51 -0.83 32.10 -18.91
N PRO A 52 -0.29 32.89 -19.86
CA PRO A 52 -0.38 34.35 -19.81
C PRO A 52 -1.81 34.90 -19.77
N LYS A 53 -2.78 34.20 -20.39
CA LYS A 53 -4.19 34.63 -20.48
C LYS A 53 -5.08 34.07 -19.37
N ILE A 54 -4.54 33.40 -18.36
CA ILE A 54 -5.32 32.62 -17.39
C ILE A 54 -6.37 33.45 -16.63
N GLN A 55 -6.04 34.68 -16.25
CA GLN A 55 -6.98 35.56 -15.54
C GLN A 55 -8.17 35.96 -16.42
N HIS A 56 -7.95 36.19 -17.71
CA HIS A 56 -9.03 36.48 -18.64
C HIS A 56 -10.02 35.32 -18.73
N TYR A 57 -9.52 34.09 -18.82
CA TYR A 57 -10.36 32.90 -18.85
C TYR A 57 -11.03 32.59 -17.49
N ALA A 58 -10.35 32.87 -16.38
CA ALA A 58 -10.96 32.80 -15.04
C ALA A 58 -12.16 33.75 -14.90
N ASP A 59 -12.05 34.98 -15.42
CA ASP A 59 -13.15 35.94 -15.43
C ASP A 59 -14.33 35.45 -16.31
N ILE A 60 -14.03 34.82 -17.46
CA ILE A 60 -15.05 34.20 -18.32
C ILE A 60 -15.73 33.03 -17.62
N ALA A 61 -14.96 32.14 -16.98
CA ALA A 61 -15.49 31.00 -16.24
C ALA A 61 -16.46 31.46 -15.15
N LYS A 62 -16.05 32.45 -14.35
CA LYS A 62 -16.89 33.00 -13.28
C LYS A 62 -18.18 33.63 -13.81
N LYS A 63 -18.12 34.39 -14.91
CA LYS A 63 -19.31 34.98 -15.55
C LYS A 63 -20.30 33.94 -16.09
N ARG A 64 -19.83 32.74 -16.45
CA ARG A 64 -20.66 31.65 -16.95
C ARG A 64 -21.31 30.82 -15.85
N CYS A 65 -20.81 30.92 -14.61
CA CYS A 65 -21.38 30.27 -13.44
C CYS A 65 -22.50 31.10 -12.83
N GLU A 66 -23.54 30.42 -12.34
CA GLU A 66 -24.61 31.03 -11.55
C GLU A 66 -24.04 31.68 -10.29
N SER A 67 -24.69 32.74 -9.79
CA SER A 67 -24.28 33.39 -8.53
C SER A 67 -24.43 32.46 -7.33
N VAL A 68 -25.37 31.52 -7.40
CA VAL A 68 -25.58 30.44 -6.43
C VAL A 68 -25.65 29.12 -7.22
N PRO A 69 -24.50 28.50 -7.53
CA PRO A 69 -24.46 27.22 -8.25
C PRO A 69 -25.14 26.09 -7.47
N PRO A 70 -25.51 24.98 -8.14
CA PRO A 70 -25.93 23.76 -7.46
C PRO A 70 -24.78 23.10 -6.67
N ASP A 71 -25.10 22.03 -5.93
CA ASP A 71 -24.14 21.16 -5.21
C ASP A 71 -23.36 21.81 -4.06
N ASP A 72 -23.95 22.84 -3.43
CA ASP A 72 -23.34 23.56 -2.30
C ASP A 72 -21.96 24.17 -2.65
N LEU A 73 -21.76 24.44 -3.95
CA LEU A 73 -20.58 25.13 -4.44
C LEU A 73 -20.79 26.65 -4.34
N THR A 74 -19.75 27.35 -3.91
CA THR A 74 -19.62 28.78 -4.15
C THR A 74 -19.43 29.05 -5.65
N GLN A 75 -19.69 30.29 -6.09
CA GLN A 75 -19.45 30.66 -7.48
C GLN A 75 -17.98 30.46 -7.90
N ASP A 76 -17.00 30.73 -7.02
CA ASP A 76 -15.58 30.53 -7.31
C ASP A 76 -15.20 29.04 -7.42
N GLU A 77 -15.76 28.17 -6.57
CA GLU A 77 -15.60 26.72 -6.66
C GLU A 77 -16.18 26.18 -7.96
N SER A 78 -17.41 26.52 -8.30
CA SER A 78 -18.01 26.12 -9.59
C SER A 78 -17.23 26.68 -10.78
N ALA A 79 -16.72 27.90 -10.68
CA ALA A 79 -15.94 28.53 -11.75
C ALA A 79 -14.56 27.88 -11.90
N SER A 80 -13.99 27.29 -10.85
CA SER A 80 -12.74 26.54 -10.95
C SER A 80 -12.90 25.26 -11.79
N ILE A 81 -14.02 24.54 -11.62
CA ILE A 81 -14.38 23.37 -12.43
C ILE A 81 -14.68 23.78 -13.87
N MET A 82 -15.45 24.86 -14.05
CA MET A 82 -15.71 25.45 -15.37
C MET A 82 -14.40 25.78 -16.09
N LEU A 83 -13.48 26.48 -15.42
CA LEU A 83 -12.18 26.84 -15.98
C LEU A 83 -11.33 25.62 -16.33
N TYR A 84 -11.33 24.59 -15.49
CA TYR A 84 -10.64 23.33 -15.81
C TYR A 84 -11.16 22.70 -17.09
N SER A 85 -12.48 22.80 -17.32
CA SER A 85 -13.15 22.20 -18.47
C SER A 85 -13.18 23.05 -19.75
N MET A 86 -12.73 24.30 -19.67
CA MET A 86 -12.68 25.21 -20.82
C MET A 86 -11.56 24.82 -21.78
N GLU A 87 -11.82 25.01 -23.07
CA GLU A 87 -10.85 24.84 -24.15
C GLU A 87 -10.71 26.14 -24.94
N TRP A 88 -9.49 26.45 -25.39
CA TRP A 88 -9.16 27.61 -26.19
C TRP A 88 -7.90 27.37 -27.02
N GLU A 89 -7.68 28.23 -28.02
CA GLU A 89 -6.48 28.17 -28.86
C GLU A 89 -5.40 29.16 -28.40
N PRO A 90 -4.11 28.77 -28.44
CA PRO A 90 -3.62 27.43 -28.77
C PRO A 90 -3.92 26.40 -27.65
N HIS A 91 -4.23 25.15 -28.00
CA HIS A 91 -4.64 24.12 -27.04
C HIS A 91 -3.61 23.87 -25.92
N GLU A 92 -2.32 24.06 -26.18
CA GLU A 92 -1.26 23.91 -25.18
C GLU A 92 -1.34 24.96 -24.05
N GLU A 93 -2.04 26.07 -24.29
CA GLU A 93 -2.33 27.09 -23.27
C GLU A 93 -3.57 26.76 -22.43
N CYS A 94 -4.35 25.73 -22.77
CA CYS A 94 -5.49 25.28 -21.96
C CYS A 94 -5.04 24.90 -20.55
N LEU A 95 -5.83 25.30 -19.54
CA LEU A 95 -5.51 25.01 -18.15
C LEU A 95 -5.41 23.49 -17.92
N SER A 96 -6.35 22.70 -18.44
CA SER A 96 -6.34 21.25 -18.32
C SER A 96 -5.08 20.60 -18.88
N PHE A 97 -4.64 21.06 -20.07
CA PHE A 97 -3.44 20.57 -20.74
C PHE A 97 -2.19 20.87 -19.92
N ALA A 98 -1.98 22.14 -19.56
CA ALA A 98 -0.81 22.59 -18.80
C ALA A 98 -0.76 21.98 -17.38
N LEU A 99 -1.91 21.88 -16.70
CA LEU A 99 -1.99 21.26 -15.38
C LEU A 99 -1.66 19.77 -15.44
N ASN A 100 -2.27 19.03 -16.36
CA ASN A 100 -2.01 17.59 -16.50
C ASN A 100 -0.56 17.30 -16.92
N ALA A 101 0.00 18.12 -17.81
CA ALA A 101 1.42 18.04 -18.15
C ALA A 101 2.30 18.25 -16.91
N THR A 102 1.97 19.23 -16.06
CA THR A 102 2.70 19.50 -14.81
C THR A 102 2.56 18.37 -13.80
N LEU A 103 1.35 17.80 -13.64
CA LEU A 103 1.06 16.69 -12.72
C LEU A 103 1.87 15.43 -13.04
N ARG A 104 2.19 15.20 -14.32
CA ARG A 104 3.00 14.10 -14.83
C ARG A 104 4.51 14.32 -14.75
N THR A 105 4.96 15.49 -14.27
CA THR A 105 6.40 15.74 -14.14
C THR A 105 7.00 15.07 -12.91
N GLU A 106 8.24 14.57 -13.08
CA GLU A 106 9.08 14.11 -11.97
C GLU A 106 9.49 15.26 -11.03
N ASP A 107 9.74 16.44 -11.59
CA ASP A 107 10.09 17.64 -10.81
C ASP A 107 8.86 18.25 -10.14
N ARG A 108 8.59 17.79 -8.92
CA ARG A 108 7.43 18.21 -8.13
C ARG A 108 7.44 19.69 -7.77
N GLN A 109 8.58 20.40 -7.85
CA GLN A 109 8.64 21.84 -7.58
C GLN A 109 7.82 22.66 -8.60
N LYS A 110 7.65 22.15 -9.82
CA LYS A 110 6.84 22.78 -10.86
C LYS A 110 5.36 22.86 -10.53
N LEU A 111 4.90 22.11 -9.53
CA LEU A 111 3.51 22.14 -9.07
C LEU A 111 3.20 23.27 -8.09
N LYS A 112 4.22 23.90 -7.48
CA LYS A 112 4.03 24.98 -6.50
C LYS A 112 3.16 26.15 -7.00
N PRO A 113 3.33 26.66 -8.24
CA PRO A 113 2.45 27.69 -8.79
C PRO A 113 0.97 27.26 -8.87
N TRP A 114 0.69 25.95 -8.92
CA TRP A 114 -0.66 25.42 -9.04
C TRP A 114 -1.38 25.27 -7.71
N PHE A 115 -0.72 25.41 -6.57
CA PHE A 115 -1.29 25.03 -5.27
C PHE A 115 -2.59 25.77 -4.94
N SER A 116 -2.65 27.10 -5.13
CA SER A 116 -3.87 27.86 -4.85
C SER A 116 -5.05 27.42 -5.73
N TYR A 117 -4.80 27.17 -7.01
CA TYR A 117 -5.81 26.69 -7.94
C TYR A 117 -6.23 25.25 -7.65
N LEU A 118 -5.27 24.35 -7.39
CA LEU A 118 -5.53 22.96 -7.01
C LEU A 118 -6.31 22.86 -5.70
N LYS A 119 -6.00 23.71 -4.71
CA LYS A 119 -6.75 23.78 -3.46
C LYS A 119 -8.22 24.12 -3.72
N LEU A 120 -8.49 25.17 -4.49
CA LEU A 120 -9.84 25.58 -4.84
C LEU A 120 -10.58 24.49 -5.64
N LEU A 121 -9.93 23.92 -6.66
CA LEU A 121 -10.52 22.89 -7.52
C LEU A 121 -10.82 21.60 -6.77
N LEU A 122 -9.88 21.08 -5.98
CA LEU A 122 -10.08 19.83 -5.24
C LEU A 122 -11.15 19.99 -4.15
N THR A 123 -11.18 21.13 -3.44
CA THR A 123 -12.26 21.42 -2.49
C THR A 123 -13.63 21.48 -3.17
N ALA A 124 -13.72 22.07 -4.37
CA ALA A 124 -14.95 22.05 -5.15
C ALA A 124 -15.37 20.62 -5.52
N LEU A 125 -14.42 19.80 -6.00
CA LEU A 125 -14.69 18.43 -6.44
C LEU A 125 -15.04 17.48 -5.28
N GLU A 126 -14.54 17.73 -4.06
CA GLU A 126 -14.90 16.97 -2.86
C GLU A 126 -16.38 17.08 -2.51
N LYS A 127 -17.00 18.24 -2.77
CA LYS A 127 -18.43 18.48 -2.54
C LYS A 127 -19.34 17.78 -3.55
N LEU A 128 -18.82 17.41 -4.71
CA LEU A 128 -19.58 16.70 -5.73
C LEU A 128 -19.72 15.21 -5.38
N PRO A 129 -20.85 14.57 -5.72
CA PRO A 129 -21.04 13.15 -5.48
C PRO A 129 -19.97 12.33 -6.24
N SER A 130 -19.43 11.32 -5.57
CA SER A 130 -18.67 10.27 -6.24
C SER A 130 -19.64 9.31 -6.92
N THR A 131 -19.32 8.89 -8.13
CA THR A 131 -20.20 8.06 -8.97
C THR A 131 -19.52 6.73 -9.24
N PRO A 132 -19.83 5.66 -8.48
CA PRO A 132 -19.44 4.31 -8.86
C PRO A 132 -19.99 4.03 -10.25
N SER A 133 -19.09 3.96 -11.23
CA SER A 133 -19.50 3.88 -12.62
C SER A 133 -18.39 3.32 -13.50
N ASN A 134 -18.82 2.63 -14.55
CA ASN A 134 -17.94 2.29 -15.65
C ASN A 134 -17.82 3.50 -16.56
N VAL A 135 -16.64 4.09 -16.57
CA VAL A 135 -16.32 5.22 -17.44
C VAL A 135 -15.37 4.78 -18.54
N VAL A 136 -15.42 5.48 -19.66
CA VAL A 136 -14.58 5.20 -20.82
C VAL A 136 -13.77 6.43 -21.24
N ARG A 137 -12.58 6.16 -21.78
CA ARG A 137 -11.63 7.15 -22.28
C ARG A 137 -10.96 6.63 -23.54
N GLY A 138 -11.04 7.37 -24.64
CA GLY A 138 -10.47 6.98 -25.94
C GLY A 138 -9.21 7.77 -26.31
N MET A 139 -8.28 7.14 -27.05
CA MET A 139 -7.01 7.73 -27.45
C MET A 139 -6.61 7.31 -28.87
N ASN A 140 -6.10 8.25 -29.68
CA ASN A 140 -5.55 8.00 -31.02
C ASN A 140 -4.08 7.54 -31.00
N LEU A 141 -3.75 6.63 -30.08
CA LEU A 141 -2.42 6.04 -29.92
C LEU A 141 -2.53 4.56 -29.53
N ASP A 142 -1.57 3.75 -29.95
CA ASP A 142 -1.38 2.41 -29.41
C ASP A 142 -0.57 2.48 -28.11
N LEU A 143 -1.20 2.09 -27.01
CA LEU A 143 -0.59 2.04 -25.68
C LEU A 143 -0.52 0.61 -25.13
N ALA A 144 -0.92 -0.41 -25.89
CA ALA A 144 -1.08 -1.77 -25.38
C ALA A 144 0.18 -2.32 -24.69
N ASN A 145 1.34 -2.05 -25.28
CA ASN A 145 2.64 -2.51 -24.75
C ASN A 145 3.05 -1.84 -23.42
N GLN A 146 2.39 -0.76 -23.00
CA GLN A 146 2.68 -0.09 -21.74
C GLN A 146 1.92 -0.72 -20.56
N TYR A 147 0.82 -1.44 -20.82
CA TYR A 147 -0.06 -1.95 -19.79
C TYR A 147 -0.08 -3.49 -19.78
N SER A 148 0.24 -4.06 -18.62
CA SER A 148 0.26 -5.51 -18.42
C SER A 148 -0.78 -5.92 -17.39
N VAL A 149 -1.54 -6.98 -17.69
CA VAL A 149 -2.60 -7.49 -16.79
C VAL A 149 -2.02 -7.83 -15.41
N ARG A 150 -2.78 -7.53 -14.36
CA ARG A 150 -2.42 -7.61 -12.93
C ARG A 150 -1.35 -6.65 -12.43
N LYS A 151 -0.88 -5.69 -13.25
CA LYS A 151 -0.05 -4.59 -12.76
C LYS A 151 -0.92 -3.44 -12.29
N THR A 152 -0.56 -2.81 -11.16
CA THR A 152 -1.10 -1.49 -10.84
C THR A 152 -0.15 -0.38 -11.29
N PHE A 153 -0.71 0.81 -11.41
CA PHE A 153 0.02 2.04 -11.70
C PHE A 153 -0.76 3.23 -11.15
N VAL A 154 -0.09 4.37 -11.03
CA VAL A 154 -0.71 5.63 -10.60
C VAL A 154 -0.98 6.51 -11.81
N TRP A 155 -2.20 7.00 -11.91
CA TRP A 155 -2.68 7.92 -12.93
C TRP A 155 -2.60 9.35 -12.40
N TRP A 156 -1.58 10.10 -12.79
CA TRP A 156 -1.21 11.38 -12.17
C TRP A 156 -2.04 12.55 -12.64
N GLY A 157 -2.50 12.55 -13.89
CA GLY A 157 -3.36 13.60 -14.42
C GLY A 157 -4.82 13.48 -13.99
N PHE A 158 -5.54 14.59 -13.99
CA PHE A 158 -7.01 14.56 -14.07
C PHE A 158 -7.42 14.00 -15.44
N SER A 159 -8.48 13.20 -15.49
CA SER A 159 -8.99 12.65 -16.76
C SER A 159 -10.48 12.86 -16.92
N SER A 160 -10.85 13.59 -17.97
CA SER A 160 -12.24 13.70 -18.41
C SER A 160 -12.69 12.40 -19.06
N CYS A 161 -13.71 11.77 -18.51
CA CYS A 161 -14.26 10.52 -18.98
C CYS A 161 -15.75 10.67 -19.26
N THR A 162 -16.32 9.69 -19.95
CA THR A 162 -17.76 9.62 -20.20
C THR A 162 -18.29 8.23 -19.88
N THR A 163 -19.58 8.14 -19.58
CA THR A 163 -20.27 6.85 -19.36
C THR A 163 -20.84 6.27 -20.66
N SER A 164 -20.76 7.00 -21.78
CA SER A 164 -21.28 6.55 -23.08
C SER A 164 -20.17 6.27 -24.08
N ILE A 165 -20.06 5.01 -24.52
CA ILE A 165 -19.09 4.60 -25.53
C ILE A 165 -19.37 5.22 -26.90
N GLU A 166 -20.64 5.52 -27.22
CA GLU A 166 -21.06 6.17 -28.46
C GLU A 166 -20.42 7.55 -28.65
N VAL A 167 -20.11 8.24 -27.55
CA VAL A 167 -19.40 9.52 -27.60
C VAL A 167 -18.02 9.32 -28.22
N LEU A 168 -17.33 8.21 -27.92
CA LEU A 168 -16.01 7.90 -28.46
C LEU A 168 -16.04 7.51 -29.95
N GLU A 169 -17.17 7.03 -30.46
CA GLU A 169 -17.31 6.63 -31.88
C GLU A 169 -17.32 7.82 -32.85
N LYS A 170 -17.45 9.05 -32.34
CA LYS A 170 -17.30 10.26 -33.15
C LYS A 170 -15.86 10.33 -33.67
N GLU A 171 -15.72 10.48 -34.99
CA GLU A 171 -14.43 10.39 -35.71
C GLU A 171 -13.36 11.37 -35.19
N GLN A 172 -13.78 12.44 -34.51
CA GLN A 172 -12.91 13.47 -33.94
C GLN A 172 -12.28 13.08 -32.60
N ILE A 173 -12.67 11.97 -31.97
CA ILE A 173 -12.16 11.55 -30.64
C ILE A 173 -11.21 10.35 -30.74
N LEU A 174 -11.74 9.22 -31.21
CA LEU A 174 -11.03 7.94 -31.28
C LEU A 174 -10.79 7.51 -32.73
N GLY A 175 -11.59 8.00 -33.68
CA GLY A 175 -11.59 7.52 -35.06
C GLY A 175 -12.11 6.08 -35.21
N LYS A 176 -12.34 5.66 -36.46
CA LYS A 176 -12.84 4.31 -36.79
C LYS A 176 -11.75 3.33 -37.19
N THR A 177 -10.57 3.81 -37.56
CA THR A 177 -9.45 3.00 -38.09
C THR A 177 -8.12 3.57 -37.63
N GLY A 178 -7.07 2.75 -37.61
CA GLY A 178 -5.73 3.16 -37.18
C GLY A 178 -5.45 2.85 -35.71
N GLN A 179 -4.19 3.02 -35.31
CA GLN A 179 -3.71 2.67 -33.97
C GLN A 179 -4.38 3.52 -32.89
N ARG A 180 -5.12 2.87 -32.00
CA ARG A 180 -5.92 3.56 -30.98
C ARG A 180 -6.19 2.68 -29.77
N THR A 181 -6.42 3.32 -28.63
CA THR A 181 -6.62 2.66 -27.33
C THR A 181 -7.89 3.19 -26.67
N VAL A 182 -8.71 2.29 -26.12
CA VAL A 182 -9.84 2.63 -25.25
C VAL A 182 -9.57 2.07 -23.87
N PHE A 183 -9.60 2.94 -22.87
CA PHE A 183 -9.66 2.53 -21.47
C PHE A 183 -11.11 2.37 -21.05
N THR A 184 -11.46 1.21 -20.51
CA THR A 184 -12.72 1.01 -19.77
C THR A 184 -12.39 0.90 -18.30
N ILE A 185 -12.94 1.78 -17.47
CA ILE A 185 -12.48 1.99 -16.10
C ILE A 185 -13.67 1.76 -15.16
N GLU A 186 -13.58 0.74 -14.32
CA GLU A 186 -14.43 0.59 -13.14
C GLU A 186 -13.87 1.55 -12.07
N CYS A 187 -14.54 2.68 -11.83
CA CYS A 187 -14.11 3.68 -10.85
C CYS A 187 -15.17 3.92 -9.78
N ASP A 188 -14.72 4.13 -8.54
CA ASP A 188 -15.56 4.45 -7.38
C ASP A 188 -15.49 5.95 -7.05
N SER A 189 -14.41 6.64 -7.43
CA SER A 189 -14.12 8.01 -6.99
C SER A 189 -14.37 9.10 -8.03
N GLY A 190 -14.85 8.75 -9.23
CA GLY A 190 -15.13 9.69 -10.31
C GLY A 190 -16.19 10.73 -9.94
N LYS A 191 -15.96 12.00 -10.28
CA LYS A 191 -16.84 13.13 -9.96
C LYS A 191 -17.67 13.54 -11.16
N ASP A 192 -19.00 13.52 -11.06
CA ASP A 192 -19.87 14.05 -12.11
C ASP A 192 -19.79 15.59 -12.12
N ILE A 193 -19.16 16.15 -13.14
CA ILE A 193 -18.98 17.60 -13.31
C ILE A 193 -19.93 18.20 -14.34
N SER A 194 -20.90 17.45 -14.86
CA SER A 194 -21.74 17.84 -16.01
C SER A 194 -22.47 19.16 -15.80
N ARG A 195 -22.86 19.48 -14.55
CA ARG A 195 -23.55 20.74 -14.19
C ARG A 195 -22.62 21.94 -14.06
N HIS A 196 -21.32 21.71 -13.92
CA HIS A 196 -20.31 22.73 -13.68
C HIS A 196 -19.26 22.83 -14.79
N SER A 197 -19.33 21.95 -15.79
CA SER A 197 -18.41 21.96 -16.93
C SER A 197 -18.86 22.95 -18.01
N TYR A 198 -17.90 23.33 -18.85
CA TYR A 198 -18.10 24.14 -20.04
C TYR A 198 -19.08 23.50 -21.03
N TYR A 199 -19.20 22.18 -21.00
CA TYR A 199 -20.03 21.38 -21.90
C TYR A 199 -21.31 20.89 -21.20
N LYS A 200 -22.30 21.78 -21.06
CA LYS A 200 -23.56 21.52 -20.34
C LYS A 200 -24.38 20.31 -20.84
N SER A 201 -24.13 19.80 -22.05
CA SER A 201 -24.86 18.67 -22.63
C SER A 201 -24.14 17.32 -22.47
N LYS A 202 -22.93 17.29 -21.89
CA LYS A 202 -22.14 16.07 -21.75
C LYS A 202 -22.29 15.48 -20.35
N LYS A 203 -22.57 14.18 -20.27
CA LYS A 203 -22.32 13.40 -19.06
C LYS A 203 -20.82 13.24 -18.89
N GLU A 204 -20.23 14.17 -18.17
CA GLU A 204 -18.79 14.25 -17.97
C GLU A 204 -18.44 13.83 -16.54
N VAL A 205 -17.66 12.77 -16.44
CA VAL A 205 -17.12 12.27 -15.17
C VAL A 205 -15.64 12.57 -15.14
N LEU A 206 -15.20 13.32 -14.13
CA LEU A 206 -13.80 13.66 -13.93
C LEU A 206 -13.15 12.67 -12.97
N LEU A 207 -12.15 11.95 -13.46
CA LEU A 207 -11.23 11.21 -12.61
C LEU A 207 -10.24 12.19 -11.98
N LEU A 208 -10.06 12.07 -10.67
CA LEU A 208 -9.11 12.86 -9.90
C LEU A 208 -7.67 12.42 -10.20
N PRO A 209 -6.67 13.28 -9.97
CA PRO A 209 -5.26 12.95 -10.12
C PRO A 209 -4.79 11.97 -9.05
N ALA A 210 -3.66 11.32 -9.34
CA ALA A 210 -3.00 10.33 -8.52
C ALA A 210 -3.92 9.16 -8.09
N ARG A 211 -4.78 8.69 -8.99
CA ARG A 211 -5.60 7.50 -8.75
C ARG A 211 -4.86 6.24 -9.14
N GLN A 212 -5.01 5.20 -8.33
CA GLN A 212 -4.38 3.92 -8.60
C GLN A 212 -5.36 3.01 -9.34
N PHE A 213 -4.88 2.40 -10.42
CA PHE A 213 -5.65 1.46 -11.21
C PHE A 213 -4.87 0.16 -11.37
N MET A 214 -5.58 -0.97 -11.27
CA MET A 214 -5.10 -2.28 -11.71
C MET A 214 -5.56 -2.54 -13.14
N VAL A 215 -4.65 -3.04 -13.98
CA VAL A 215 -5.00 -3.54 -15.31
C VAL A 215 -5.68 -4.91 -15.16
N VAL A 216 -6.97 -5.01 -15.44
CA VAL A 216 -7.73 -6.27 -15.33
C VAL A 216 -7.81 -7.04 -16.65
N GLY A 217 -7.57 -6.38 -17.78
CA GLY A 217 -7.54 -7.03 -19.09
C GLY A 217 -6.97 -6.14 -20.19
N CYS A 218 -6.34 -6.75 -21.18
CA CYS A 218 -5.87 -6.10 -22.40
C CYS A 218 -6.34 -6.93 -23.60
N PHE A 219 -7.01 -6.29 -24.56
CA PHE A 219 -7.59 -6.97 -25.72
C PHE A 219 -7.28 -6.21 -27.00
N GLU A 220 -6.81 -6.92 -28.03
CA GLU A 220 -6.75 -6.39 -29.39
C GLU A 220 -8.09 -6.65 -30.09
N GLN A 221 -8.56 -5.65 -30.84
CA GLN A 221 -9.76 -5.70 -31.67
C GLN A 221 -9.39 -5.37 -33.12
N ALA A 222 -10.30 -5.68 -34.04
CA ALA A 222 -10.09 -5.39 -35.45
C ALA A 222 -9.80 -3.90 -35.71
N GLN A 223 -9.10 -3.63 -36.82
CA GLN A 223 -8.81 -2.28 -37.32
C GLN A 223 -7.87 -1.45 -36.43
N GLY A 224 -7.07 -2.08 -35.57
CA GLY A 224 -6.03 -1.41 -34.76
C GLY A 224 -6.52 -0.80 -33.45
N LEU A 225 -7.66 -1.28 -32.93
CA LEU A 225 -8.19 -0.87 -31.64
C LEU A 225 -7.68 -1.79 -30.52
N HIS A 226 -7.12 -1.21 -29.48
CA HIS A 226 -6.80 -1.90 -28.23
C HIS A 226 -7.75 -1.47 -27.12
N ILE A 227 -8.22 -2.42 -26.32
CA ILE A 227 -9.05 -2.18 -25.15
C ILE A 227 -8.23 -2.53 -23.91
N ILE A 228 -8.07 -1.57 -23.00
CA ILE A 228 -7.41 -1.76 -21.72
C ILE A 228 -8.46 -1.58 -20.63
N GLN A 229 -8.72 -2.64 -19.89
CA GLN A 229 -9.66 -2.62 -18.79
C GLN A 229 -8.94 -2.32 -17.49
N LEU A 230 -9.43 -1.33 -16.76
CA LEU A 230 -8.87 -0.84 -15.52
C LEU A 230 -9.91 -0.96 -14.40
N LYS A 231 -9.43 -1.26 -13.20
CA LYS A 231 -10.23 -1.19 -11.97
C LYS A 231 -9.51 -0.30 -10.97
N GLU A 232 -10.21 0.71 -10.44
CA GLU A 232 -9.68 1.55 -9.37
C GLU A 232 -9.41 0.69 -8.12
N THR A 233 -8.22 0.82 -7.52
CA THR A 233 -7.83 0.07 -6.32
C THR A 233 -7.91 0.95 -5.08
N MET A 234 -8.44 0.41 -3.97
CA MET A 234 -8.67 1.14 -2.71
C MET A 234 -7.69 0.73 -1.61
N PRO A 235 -7.23 1.68 -0.76
CA PRO A 235 -7.53 3.12 -0.81
C PRO A 235 -6.70 3.85 -1.87
N PRO A 236 -7.19 4.98 -2.42
CA PRO A 236 -6.48 5.70 -3.45
C PRO A 236 -5.16 6.24 -2.92
N PHE A 237 -4.10 6.14 -3.72
CA PHE A 237 -2.84 6.82 -3.46
C PHE A 237 -3.11 8.31 -3.21
N THR A 238 -2.72 8.80 -2.04
CA THR A 238 -2.96 10.20 -1.69
C THR A 238 -2.01 11.07 -2.50
N LEU A 239 -2.55 11.94 -3.36
CA LEU A 239 -1.78 13.05 -3.94
C LEU A 239 -1.15 13.93 -2.83
N LEU A 240 -1.67 13.83 -1.60
CA LEU A 240 -1.61 14.78 -0.49
C LEU A 240 -1.08 14.08 0.77
N GLN A 241 0.02 14.56 1.34
CA GLN A 241 0.40 14.25 2.73
C GLN A 241 0.04 15.44 3.63
N PRO A 242 -0.38 15.25 4.89
CA PRO A 242 -0.49 16.37 5.83
C PRO A 242 0.90 16.87 6.26
N VAL A 243 1.13 18.18 6.30
CA VAL A 243 2.33 18.75 6.95
C VAL A 243 2.34 18.40 8.43
N THR A 244 3.36 17.66 8.87
CA THR A 244 3.78 17.68 10.27
C THR A 244 5.02 18.55 10.39
N ASN A 245 4.87 19.68 11.07
CA ASN A 245 5.95 20.63 11.41
C ASN A 245 7.23 19.93 11.84
N GLN A 246 8.24 19.90 10.96
CA GLN A 246 9.67 20.02 11.30
C GLN A 246 10.50 20.09 10.01
N SER A 247 10.99 21.29 9.71
CA SER A 247 11.96 21.56 8.66
C SER A 247 13.26 20.76 8.87
N VAL A 248 13.59 19.87 7.94
CA VAL A 248 14.95 19.30 7.82
C VAL A 248 15.57 19.87 6.54
N GLN A 249 16.59 20.71 6.70
CA GLN A 249 17.45 21.10 5.59
C GLN A 249 18.29 19.90 5.18
N ILE A 250 18.16 19.47 3.92
CA ILE A 250 19.05 18.47 3.31
C ILE A 250 19.89 19.20 2.26
N GLN A 251 21.18 19.39 2.54
CA GLN A 251 22.16 19.78 1.53
C GLN A 251 22.39 18.59 0.59
N SER A 252 22.30 18.85 -0.72
CA SER A 252 22.53 17.84 -1.74
C SER A 252 24.02 17.49 -1.83
N THR A 253 24.35 16.21 -1.74
CA THR A 253 25.55 15.67 -2.37
C THR A 253 25.13 14.69 -3.46
N SER A 254 25.65 14.96 -4.65
CA SER A 254 25.44 14.21 -5.89
C SER A 254 25.93 12.77 -5.76
N GLY A 255 25.02 11.83 -5.88
CA GLY A 255 25.28 10.41 -6.08
C GLY A 255 24.03 9.77 -6.65
N GLN A 256 24.15 9.01 -7.73
CA GLN A 256 23.05 8.28 -8.37
C GLN A 256 22.26 7.48 -7.32
N ILE A 257 21.01 7.87 -7.06
CA ILE A 257 20.11 7.09 -6.22
C ILE A 257 19.39 6.12 -7.16
N GLN A 258 19.76 4.85 -7.11
CA GLN A 258 18.85 3.77 -7.50
C GLN A 258 17.60 3.91 -6.63
N MET A 259 16.48 4.31 -7.23
CA MET A 259 15.21 4.46 -6.53
C MET A 259 14.67 3.08 -6.15
N ARG A 260 14.83 2.72 -4.87
CA ARG A 260 14.26 1.52 -4.25
C ARG A 260 12.76 1.73 -4.04
N ILE A 261 11.95 0.83 -4.58
CA ILE A 261 10.47 0.87 -4.52
C ILE A 261 10.03 0.45 -3.11
N ASN A 262 9.34 1.33 -2.38
CA ASN A 262 8.75 0.97 -1.09
C ASN A 262 7.41 0.26 -1.34
N HIS A 263 7.25 -0.95 -0.81
CA HIS A 263 6.10 -1.82 -1.02
C HIS A 263 5.03 -1.73 0.08
N TYR A 264 5.30 -0.95 1.15
CA TYR A 264 4.43 -0.82 2.31
C TYR A 264 4.39 0.63 2.80
N ASN A 265 3.24 1.05 3.32
CA ASN A 265 3.07 2.36 3.95
C ASN A 265 4.12 2.52 5.06
N GLN A 266 4.76 3.69 5.15
CA GLN A 266 5.80 3.92 6.16
C GLN A 266 5.21 4.33 7.53
N TYR A 267 3.92 4.67 7.57
CA TYR A 267 3.17 4.94 8.80
C TYR A 267 2.46 3.68 9.26
N ALA A 268 2.85 3.16 10.42
CA ALA A 268 2.19 2.02 11.04
C ALA A 268 1.16 2.44 12.10
N ILE A 269 0.11 1.64 12.21
CA ILE A 269 -0.85 1.71 13.31
C ILE A 269 -0.51 0.67 14.38
N THR A 270 -0.56 1.10 15.65
CA THR A 270 -0.42 0.17 16.77
C THR A 270 -1.73 -0.59 16.94
N VAL A 271 -1.69 -1.90 16.73
CA VAL A 271 -2.88 -2.76 16.77
C VAL A 271 -3.03 -3.53 18.09
N ALA A 272 -1.94 -3.63 18.85
CA ALA A 272 -1.87 -4.19 20.20
C ALA A 272 -0.67 -3.60 20.96
N GLY A 273 -0.80 -3.41 22.28
CA GLY A 273 0.22 -2.77 23.12
C GLY A 273 0.28 -1.25 22.95
N GLY A 274 1.48 -0.67 23.08
CA GLY A 274 1.73 0.77 22.91
C GLY A 274 1.32 1.66 24.09
N LYS A 275 0.98 1.07 25.25
CA LYS A 275 0.63 1.76 26.51
C LYS A 275 1.67 1.54 27.62
N GLY A 276 2.93 1.39 27.23
CA GLY A 276 4.02 0.96 28.11
C GLY A 276 4.01 -0.54 28.38
N ASP A 277 5.09 -1.03 28.98
CA ASP A 277 5.20 -2.39 29.49
C ASP A 277 4.38 -2.56 30.77
N GLY A 278 3.79 -3.74 30.95
CA GLY A 278 2.95 -4.04 32.11
C GLY A 278 2.12 -5.30 31.92
N GLN A 279 1.44 -5.72 32.99
CA GLN A 279 0.67 -6.97 33.02
C GLN A 279 -0.82 -6.78 32.65
N GLN A 280 -1.29 -5.55 32.44
CA GLN A 280 -2.68 -5.31 32.01
C GLN A 280 -2.94 -5.94 30.64
N LEU A 281 -4.20 -6.28 30.32
CA LEU A 281 -4.57 -6.96 29.07
C LEU A 281 -4.16 -6.19 27.80
N ASN A 282 -4.13 -4.86 27.87
CA ASN A 282 -3.76 -3.97 26.76
C ASN A 282 -2.30 -3.48 26.85
N GLN A 283 -1.49 -4.05 27.74
CA GLN A 283 -0.05 -3.79 27.88
C GLN A 283 0.71 -5.06 27.52
N LEU A 284 1.77 -4.92 26.71
CA LEU A 284 2.64 -6.02 26.30
C LEU A 284 4.02 -5.82 26.95
N ASN A 285 4.68 -6.92 27.29
CA ASN A 285 6.06 -6.92 27.76
C ASN A 285 6.90 -7.87 26.90
N SER A 286 7.83 -7.27 26.13
CA SER A 286 8.78 -7.99 25.29
C SER A 286 8.15 -9.10 24.41
N PRO A 287 7.14 -8.78 23.57
CA PRO A 287 6.51 -9.80 22.72
C PRO A 287 7.50 -10.35 21.68
N GLU A 288 7.45 -11.66 21.40
CA GLU A 288 8.37 -12.31 20.44
C GLU A 288 7.66 -13.05 19.28
N GLY A 289 6.37 -13.37 19.42
CA GLY A 289 5.61 -14.19 18.46
C GLY A 289 4.26 -13.58 18.11
N ILE A 290 3.83 -13.75 16.85
CA ILE A 290 2.51 -13.36 16.36
C ILE A 290 1.99 -14.42 15.38
N PHE A 291 0.67 -14.64 15.40
CA PHE A 291 -0.09 -15.40 14.41
C PHE A 291 -1.41 -14.67 14.16
N ILE A 292 -1.88 -14.65 12.91
CA ILE A 292 -3.12 -13.98 12.50
C ILE A 292 -3.98 -15.01 11.77
N ASP A 293 -5.25 -15.12 12.14
CA ASP A 293 -6.21 -15.97 11.42
C ASP A 293 -7.00 -15.19 10.36
N THR A 294 -7.70 -15.93 9.50
CA THR A 294 -8.53 -15.39 8.41
C THR A 294 -9.73 -14.58 8.88
N LYS A 295 -9.99 -14.52 10.20
CA LYS A 295 -11.05 -13.71 10.82
C LYS A 295 -10.48 -12.45 11.49
N ARG A 296 -9.21 -12.11 11.21
CA ARG A 296 -8.48 -10.97 11.79
C ARG A 296 -8.36 -11.04 13.32
N LEU A 297 -8.32 -12.26 13.88
CA LEU A 297 -7.92 -12.49 15.26
C LEU A 297 -6.40 -12.60 15.33
N ILE A 298 -5.79 -11.78 16.17
CA ILE A 298 -4.34 -11.74 16.37
C ILE A 298 -4.00 -12.51 17.65
N TYR A 299 -3.03 -13.40 17.56
CA TYR A 299 -2.51 -14.19 18.66
C TYR A 299 -1.05 -13.80 18.92
N ILE A 300 -0.76 -13.32 20.11
CA ILE A 300 0.52 -12.68 20.46
C ILE A 300 1.18 -13.46 21.58
N ALA A 301 2.43 -13.87 21.38
CA ALA A 301 3.28 -14.37 22.46
C ALA A 301 3.89 -13.20 23.21
N ASP A 302 3.24 -12.83 24.32
CA ASP A 302 3.62 -11.74 25.21
C ASP A 302 4.67 -12.25 26.21
N SER A 303 5.89 -12.47 25.68
CA SER A 303 6.89 -13.35 26.28
C SER A 303 7.32 -12.93 27.68
N GLY A 304 7.54 -11.62 27.90
CA GLY A 304 7.93 -11.08 29.22
C GLY A 304 6.81 -11.11 30.25
N ASN A 305 5.55 -11.26 29.81
CA ASN A 305 4.41 -11.51 30.69
C ASN A 305 4.02 -12.99 30.75
N HIS A 306 4.81 -13.88 30.14
CA HIS A 306 4.64 -15.32 30.24
C HIS A 306 3.25 -15.82 29.77
N ARG A 307 2.68 -15.21 28.73
CA ARG A 307 1.31 -15.48 28.27
C ARG A 307 1.13 -15.36 26.76
N ILE A 308 0.02 -15.89 26.27
CA ILE A 308 -0.49 -15.68 24.91
C ILE A 308 -1.77 -14.84 24.99
N ILE A 309 -1.79 -13.72 24.26
CA ILE A 309 -2.96 -12.84 24.12
C ILE A 309 -3.65 -13.08 22.79
N LYS A 310 -4.98 -13.22 22.80
CA LYS A 310 -5.84 -13.13 21.64
C LYS A 310 -6.50 -11.75 21.59
N ARG A 311 -6.25 -11.04 20.51
CA ARG A 311 -6.75 -9.69 20.20
C ARG A 311 -7.77 -9.79 19.07
N ASN A 312 -8.98 -9.30 19.30
CA ASN A 312 -10.00 -9.15 18.26
C ASN A 312 -10.02 -7.70 17.78
N LEU A 313 -9.57 -7.46 16.54
CA LEU A 313 -9.51 -6.11 15.98
C LEU A 313 -10.90 -5.48 15.83
N SER A 314 -11.90 -6.23 15.35
CA SER A 314 -13.26 -5.73 15.10
C SER A 314 -14.00 -5.34 16.38
N LEU A 315 -13.79 -6.08 17.46
CA LEU A 315 -14.47 -5.83 18.75
C LEU A 315 -13.65 -4.97 19.71
N ASN A 316 -12.41 -4.63 19.34
CA ASN A 316 -11.47 -3.93 20.20
C ASN A 316 -11.25 -4.60 21.59
N THR A 317 -11.26 -5.94 21.64
CA THR A 317 -11.07 -6.71 22.89
C THR A 317 -9.79 -7.55 22.91
N ASP A 318 -9.27 -7.78 24.13
CA ASP A 318 -8.12 -8.62 24.45
C ASP A 318 -8.53 -9.73 25.43
N LYS A 319 -7.97 -10.93 25.24
CA LYS A 319 -8.18 -12.07 26.13
C LYS A 319 -6.90 -12.89 26.25
N ILE A 320 -6.55 -13.28 27.48
CA ILE A 320 -5.51 -14.30 27.70
C ILE A 320 -6.07 -15.65 27.30
N ILE A 321 -5.34 -16.36 26.44
CA ILE A 321 -5.73 -17.70 25.99
C ILE A 321 -4.76 -18.79 26.43
N ALA A 322 -3.57 -18.47 26.93
CA ALA A 322 -2.65 -19.44 27.54
C ALA A 322 -1.62 -18.73 28.42
N GLY A 323 -1.22 -19.35 29.54
CA GLY A 323 -0.29 -18.77 30.53
C GLY A 323 -0.84 -17.51 31.22
N GLY A 324 -0.05 -16.92 32.13
CA GLY A 324 -0.44 -15.72 32.87
C GLY A 324 -1.29 -15.97 34.13
N ASP A 325 -1.47 -17.24 34.51
CA ASP A 325 -2.11 -17.71 35.75
C ASP A 325 -1.39 -18.98 36.29
N GLU A 326 -1.61 -19.33 37.56
CA GLU A 326 -0.92 -20.46 38.22
C GLU A 326 -1.22 -21.84 37.57
N ASN A 327 -2.26 -21.95 36.74
CA ASN A 327 -2.64 -23.17 36.04
C ASN A 327 -2.20 -23.15 34.57
N ASN A 328 -1.35 -24.09 34.16
CA ASN A 328 -0.83 -24.17 32.77
C ASN A 328 0.14 -23.03 32.40
N GLN A 329 0.96 -22.62 33.36
CA GLN A 329 1.95 -21.55 33.21
C GLN A 329 2.93 -21.82 32.06
N LEU A 330 2.97 -20.89 31.11
CA LEU A 330 4.04 -20.73 30.12
C LEU A 330 5.21 -19.99 30.76
N THR A 331 6.43 -20.19 30.25
CA THR A 331 7.61 -19.46 30.70
C THR A 331 8.38 -18.93 29.49
N PHE A 332 8.29 -17.60 29.28
CA PHE A 332 8.81 -16.90 28.09
C PHE A 332 8.41 -17.56 26.77
N PRO A 333 7.11 -17.68 26.45
CA PRO A 333 6.69 -18.24 25.19
C PRO A 333 7.16 -17.38 24.01
N THR A 334 7.71 -17.98 22.96
CA THR A 334 8.39 -17.23 21.88
C THR A 334 7.67 -17.28 20.53
N ASN A 335 6.79 -18.27 20.33
CA ASN A 335 6.16 -18.54 19.06
C ASN A 335 4.79 -19.18 19.28
N ILE A 336 3.88 -18.91 18.34
CA ILE A 336 2.58 -19.55 18.23
C ILE A 336 2.27 -19.75 16.75
N VAL A 337 1.71 -20.91 16.41
CA VAL A 337 1.18 -21.24 15.07
C VAL A 337 -0.14 -22.00 15.21
N PHE A 338 -0.94 -22.04 14.15
CA PHE A 338 -2.21 -22.75 14.13
C PHE A 338 -2.15 -23.99 13.24
N ASP A 339 -2.48 -25.14 13.81
CA ASP A 339 -2.67 -26.40 13.10
C ASP A 339 -4.14 -26.51 12.65
N LYS A 340 -4.38 -26.22 11.37
CA LYS A 340 -5.71 -26.31 10.75
C LYS A 340 -6.31 -27.72 10.81
N LYS A 341 -5.50 -28.79 10.75
CA LYS A 341 -5.99 -30.18 10.70
C LYS A 341 -6.63 -30.59 12.02
N THR A 342 -6.05 -30.14 13.12
CA THR A 342 -6.50 -30.49 14.48
C THR A 342 -7.25 -29.36 15.16
N ASN A 343 -7.35 -28.19 14.52
CA ASN A 343 -7.96 -26.98 15.06
C ASN A 343 -7.36 -26.62 16.43
N SER A 344 -6.03 -26.58 16.51
CA SER A 344 -5.26 -26.32 17.74
C SER A 344 -4.09 -25.37 17.49
N PHE A 345 -3.66 -24.69 18.55
CA PHE A 345 -2.44 -23.89 18.53
C PHE A 345 -1.24 -24.74 18.95
N ILE A 346 -0.07 -24.45 18.38
CA ILE A 346 1.20 -25.00 18.84
C ILE A 346 2.06 -23.82 19.31
N ILE A 347 2.55 -23.92 20.54
CA ILE A 347 3.23 -22.83 21.26
C ILE A 347 4.62 -23.31 21.67
N SER A 348 5.65 -22.49 21.41
CA SER A 348 6.98 -22.72 21.98
C SER A 348 7.04 -22.12 23.38
N ASP A 349 7.34 -22.97 24.35
CA ASP A 349 7.41 -22.62 25.77
C ASP A 349 8.88 -22.72 26.21
N LYS A 350 9.64 -21.69 25.84
CA LYS A 350 11.11 -21.71 25.71
C LYS A 350 11.82 -22.10 27.00
N GLU A 351 11.53 -21.42 28.10
CA GLU A 351 12.24 -21.66 29.38
C GLU A 351 11.75 -22.92 30.09
N ASN A 352 10.54 -23.39 29.77
CA ASN A 352 10.10 -24.73 30.17
C ASN A 352 10.66 -25.83 29.24
N LYS A 353 11.53 -25.48 28.29
CA LYS A 353 12.20 -26.36 27.32
C LYS A 353 11.24 -27.33 26.60
N ARG A 354 10.09 -26.83 26.15
CA ARG A 354 9.05 -27.65 25.53
C ARG A 354 8.29 -26.93 24.43
N VAL A 355 7.62 -27.72 23.59
CA VAL A 355 6.60 -27.27 22.65
C VAL A 355 5.28 -27.91 23.08
N ILE A 356 4.24 -27.09 23.23
CA ILE A 356 2.91 -27.55 23.64
C ILE A 356 1.89 -27.35 22.53
N ARG A 357 0.90 -28.24 22.48
CA ARG A 357 -0.33 -28.07 21.71
C ARG A 357 -1.44 -27.63 22.65
N TYR A 358 -2.19 -26.61 22.23
CA TYR A 358 -3.22 -25.94 23.00
C TYR A 358 -4.54 -25.92 22.23
N PHE A 359 -5.62 -26.42 22.83
CA PHE A 359 -6.94 -26.49 22.21
C PHE A 359 -7.86 -25.39 22.76
N ASP A 360 -8.25 -24.42 21.92
CA ASP A 360 -9.02 -23.19 22.25
C ASP A 360 -10.38 -23.44 22.94
N LYS A 361 -10.86 -24.69 23.07
CA LYS A 361 -12.22 -24.99 23.50
C LYS A 361 -12.44 -25.29 24.99
N ASN A 362 -11.43 -25.62 25.79
CA ASN A 362 -11.67 -26.04 27.19
C ASN A 362 -10.63 -25.59 28.26
N GLN A 363 -9.69 -24.69 27.94
CA GLN A 363 -8.68 -24.13 28.87
C GLN A 363 -7.77 -25.12 29.65
N THR A 364 -7.97 -26.43 29.51
CA THR A 364 -7.34 -27.47 30.36
C THR A 364 -6.64 -28.56 29.57
N ASN A 365 -6.89 -28.67 28.26
CA ASN A 365 -6.23 -29.66 27.41
C ASN A 365 -5.00 -29.05 26.73
N GLN A 366 -3.87 -29.12 27.43
CA GLN A 366 -2.55 -28.96 26.82
C GLN A 366 -1.88 -30.32 26.66
N GLN A 367 -1.19 -30.52 25.54
CA GLN A 367 -0.38 -31.70 25.29
C GLN A 367 1.06 -31.27 25.04
N ILE A 368 2.01 -31.82 25.79
CA ILE A 368 3.43 -31.65 25.47
C ILE A 368 3.68 -32.45 24.19
N MET A 369 4.06 -31.74 23.13
CA MET A 369 4.38 -32.33 21.83
C MET A 369 5.85 -32.71 21.74
N ILE A 370 6.71 -31.83 22.25
CA ILE A 370 8.17 -31.98 22.20
C ILE A 370 8.71 -31.53 23.56
N SER A 371 9.58 -32.33 24.16
CA SER A 371 10.27 -32.04 25.43
C SER A 371 11.77 -31.89 25.22
N ASN A 372 12.45 -31.22 26.14
CA ASN A 372 13.90 -31.00 26.15
C ASN A 372 14.40 -30.25 24.90
N ILE A 373 13.68 -29.20 24.51
CA ILE A 373 14.04 -28.34 23.40
C ILE A 373 13.99 -26.88 23.83
N TYR A 374 15.09 -26.13 23.66
CA TYR A 374 15.09 -24.69 23.89
C TYR A 374 14.55 -23.97 22.65
N CYS A 375 13.24 -24.10 22.47
CA CYS A 375 12.57 -23.75 21.23
C CYS A 375 12.40 -22.23 21.07
N SER A 376 13.08 -21.66 20.07
CA SER A 376 12.90 -20.25 19.70
C SER A 376 11.79 -20.04 18.67
N ARG A 377 11.66 -20.95 17.71
CA ARG A 377 10.61 -20.95 16.69
C ARG A 377 10.17 -22.35 16.34
N LEU A 378 8.95 -22.39 15.82
CA LEU A 378 8.37 -23.57 15.21
C LEU A 378 7.50 -23.19 13.99
N THR A 379 7.31 -24.15 13.09
CA THR A 379 6.36 -24.09 11.97
C THR A 379 5.76 -25.48 11.72
N ILE A 380 4.68 -25.55 10.95
CA ILE A 380 4.02 -26.79 10.57
C ILE A 380 3.88 -26.82 9.04
N ASP A 381 4.32 -27.89 8.40
CA ASP A 381 4.16 -28.06 6.96
C ASP A 381 2.77 -28.60 6.57
N LYS A 382 2.47 -28.63 5.26
CA LYS A 382 1.20 -29.17 4.73
C LYS A 382 0.96 -30.64 5.10
N ASN A 383 2.02 -31.40 5.35
CA ASN A 383 1.97 -32.80 5.74
C ASN A 383 1.71 -32.98 7.25
N GLY A 384 1.85 -31.92 8.04
CA GLY A 384 1.67 -31.92 9.49
C GLY A 384 2.95 -32.22 10.28
N PHE A 385 4.12 -32.14 9.65
CA PHE A 385 5.39 -32.16 10.36
C PHE A 385 5.61 -30.83 11.06
N ILE A 386 6.04 -30.91 12.32
CA ILE A 386 6.41 -29.76 13.13
C ILE A 386 7.92 -29.61 13.00
N TYR A 387 8.37 -28.44 12.56
CA TYR A 387 9.77 -28.07 12.53
C TYR A 387 10.02 -27.12 13.69
N ALA A 388 11.08 -27.33 14.46
CA ALA A 388 11.44 -26.45 15.57
C ALA A 388 12.96 -26.20 15.63
N SER A 389 13.32 -24.97 15.96
CA SER A 389 14.71 -24.55 16.14
C SER A 389 15.09 -24.69 17.61
N ASP A 390 16.20 -25.37 17.86
CA ASP A 390 16.78 -25.54 19.18
C ASP A 390 18.00 -24.64 19.31
N LEU A 391 17.89 -23.58 20.12
CA LEU A 391 19.01 -22.65 20.31
C LEU A 391 20.12 -23.24 21.18
N GLU A 392 19.78 -24.14 22.10
CA GLU A 392 20.78 -24.76 22.98
C GLU A 392 21.72 -25.64 22.14
N ASN A 393 21.16 -26.35 21.16
CA ASN A 393 21.90 -27.27 20.29
C ASN A 393 22.31 -26.67 18.93
N ASN A 394 21.90 -25.43 18.63
CA ASN A 394 22.13 -24.77 17.33
C ASN A 394 21.71 -25.65 16.14
N GLU A 395 20.49 -26.17 16.19
CA GLU A 395 19.99 -27.08 15.16
C GLU A 395 18.51 -26.85 14.87
N VAL A 396 18.07 -27.37 13.74
CA VAL A 396 16.65 -27.47 13.38
C VAL A 396 16.30 -28.93 13.24
N ARG A 397 15.22 -29.31 13.90
CA ARG A 397 14.68 -30.67 13.84
C ARG A 397 13.24 -30.65 13.34
N ARG A 398 12.78 -31.77 12.80
CA ARG A 398 11.38 -32.02 12.49
C ARG A 398 10.83 -33.24 13.22
N TRP A 399 9.55 -33.20 13.52
CA TRP A 399 8.79 -34.26 14.16
C TRP A 399 7.51 -34.51 13.39
N LYS A 400 7.14 -35.77 13.21
CA LYS A 400 5.78 -36.16 12.91
C LYS A 400 4.98 -36.23 14.21
N GLN A 401 3.66 -36.09 14.12
CA GLN A 401 2.79 -36.26 15.27
C GLN A 401 2.99 -37.66 15.90
N GLY A 402 3.34 -37.69 17.19
CA GLY A 402 3.60 -38.91 17.96
C GLY A 402 5.08 -39.30 18.07
N ASP A 403 5.98 -38.61 17.36
CA ASP A 403 7.42 -38.88 17.44
C ASP A 403 7.98 -38.48 18.81
N THR A 404 8.81 -39.35 19.39
CA THR A 404 9.52 -39.08 20.65
C THR A 404 10.91 -38.48 20.44
N LYS A 405 11.40 -38.47 19.19
CA LYS A 405 12.70 -37.90 18.79
C LYS A 405 12.57 -37.19 17.44
N GLY A 406 13.18 -36.02 17.33
CA GLY A 406 13.16 -35.23 16.11
C GLY A 406 14.27 -35.63 15.16
N GLU A 407 13.95 -35.71 13.87
CA GLU A 407 14.92 -35.88 12.80
C GLU A 407 15.68 -34.57 12.59
N LEU A 408 17.01 -34.63 12.52
CA LEU A 408 17.84 -33.46 12.23
C LEU A 408 17.61 -33.02 10.79
N VAL A 409 17.24 -31.76 10.62
CA VAL A 409 16.97 -31.14 9.31
C VAL A 409 18.11 -30.23 8.88
N ALA A 410 18.65 -29.44 9.82
CA ALA A 410 19.76 -28.54 9.55
C ALA A 410 20.59 -28.27 10.81
N GLY A 411 21.89 -28.00 10.65
CA GLY A 411 22.83 -27.76 11.75
C GLY A 411 23.40 -29.03 12.36
N GLY A 412 23.60 -29.05 13.68
CA GLY A 412 24.11 -30.22 14.41
C GLY A 412 25.63 -30.43 14.38
N ASN A 413 26.41 -29.52 13.77
CA ASN A 413 27.88 -29.58 13.74
C ASN A 413 28.56 -28.42 14.51
N GLY A 414 27.88 -27.94 15.56
CA GLY A 414 28.34 -26.82 16.39
C GLY A 414 28.18 -25.44 15.74
N LYS A 415 28.45 -24.40 16.53
CA LYS A 415 28.36 -22.98 16.12
C LYS A 415 29.44 -22.63 15.08
N GLY A 416 29.04 -22.06 13.95
CA GLY A 416 29.97 -21.58 12.92
C GLY A 416 29.33 -21.28 11.58
N ASN A 417 30.12 -20.77 10.62
CA ASN A 417 29.64 -20.24 9.33
C ASN A 417 29.84 -21.21 8.15
N LYS A 418 30.11 -22.50 8.43
CA LYS A 418 30.27 -23.52 7.38
C LYS A 418 28.89 -24.01 6.91
N LEU A 419 28.80 -24.55 5.70
CA LEU A 419 27.55 -25.02 5.08
C LEU A 419 26.75 -26.05 5.91
N ASN A 420 27.37 -26.68 6.91
CA ASN A 420 26.76 -27.65 7.81
C ASN A 420 26.70 -27.20 9.28
N GLN A 421 26.95 -25.93 9.58
CA GLN A 421 26.93 -25.33 10.93
C GLN A 421 25.84 -24.26 11.02
N LEU A 422 25.31 -24.04 12.23
CA LEU A 422 24.34 -22.97 12.52
C LEU A 422 24.76 -22.23 13.79
N ASN A 423 24.35 -20.97 13.92
CA ASN A 423 24.67 -20.04 14.98
C ASN A 423 23.42 -19.22 15.36
N ASP A 424 22.74 -19.66 16.43
CA ASP A 424 21.48 -19.12 16.91
C ASP A 424 20.33 -19.22 15.86
N PRO A 425 19.86 -20.40 15.43
CA PRO A 425 18.76 -20.47 14.45
C PRO A 425 17.41 -20.00 15.05
N THR A 426 16.76 -18.99 14.46
CA THR A 426 15.49 -18.40 14.99
C THR A 426 14.37 -18.21 13.98
N PHE A 427 14.41 -18.86 12.82
CA PHE A 427 13.26 -18.97 11.93
C PHE A 427 13.36 -20.23 11.08
N ILE A 428 12.21 -20.82 10.78
CA ILE A 428 12.05 -21.97 9.91
C ILE A 428 10.81 -21.75 9.04
N PHE A 429 10.95 -21.86 7.72
CA PHE A 429 9.85 -21.91 6.74
C PHE A 429 10.01 -23.14 5.86
N VAL A 430 8.88 -23.70 5.42
CA VAL A 430 8.84 -24.85 4.51
C VAL A 430 7.93 -24.47 3.35
N ASP A 431 8.46 -24.49 2.13
CA ASP A 431 7.72 -24.14 0.92
C ASP A 431 6.80 -25.28 0.44
N GLU A 432 6.11 -25.07 -0.68
CA GLU A 432 5.25 -26.07 -1.29
C GLU A 432 6.03 -27.29 -1.84
N ASP A 433 7.30 -27.14 -2.16
CA ASP A 433 8.19 -28.20 -2.65
C ASP A 433 8.91 -28.96 -1.52
N GLN A 434 8.61 -28.62 -0.25
CA GLN A 434 9.22 -29.19 0.97
C GLN A 434 10.69 -28.78 1.20
N SER A 435 11.17 -27.73 0.54
CA SER A 435 12.45 -27.09 0.88
C SER A 435 12.34 -26.40 2.23
N VAL A 436 13.38 -26.51 3.06
CA VAL A 436 13.41 -25.94 4.41
C VAL A 436 14.37 -24.76 4.46
N TYR A 437 13.84 -23.59 4.79
CA TYR A 437 14.57 -22.34 4.93
C TYR A 437 14.79 -22.05 6.41
N VAL A 438 16.04 -21.95 6.85
CA VAL A 438 16.41 -21.71 8.26
C VAL A 438 17.18 -20.40 8.37
N SER A 439 16.76 -19.47 9.24
CA SER A 439 17.53 -18.24 9.48
C SER A 439 18.52 -18.38 10.63
N ASP A 440 19.79 -18.18 10.33
CA ASP A 440 20.96 -18.19 11.22
C ASP A 440 21.09 -16.85 11.97
N THR A 441 20.56 -16.74 13.18
CA THR A 441 20.22 -15.43 13.80
C THR A 441 21.38 -14.64 14.41
N GLY A 442 22.62 -15.09 14.20
CA GLY A 442 23.74 -14.15 14.11
C GLY A 442 23.55 -13.07 13.02
N ASN A 443 22.71 -13.29 11.99
CA ASN A 443 22.62 -12.45 10.79
C ASN A 443 21.21 -12.32 10.15
N HIS A 444 20.17 -11.98 10.92
CA HIS A 444 18.91 -11.42 10.39
C HIS A 444 17.92 -12.44 9.77
N ARG A 445 16.64 -12.32 10.17
CA ARG A 445 15.52 -13.26 9.92
C ARG A 445 15.13 -13.37 8.44
N VAL A 446 14.43 -14.41 7.96
CA VAL A 446 13.82 -14.49 6.60
C VAL A 446 12.31 -14.83 6.69
N ILE A 447 11.46 -14.41 5.76
CA ILE A 447 10.07 -14.84 5.51
C ILE A 447 9.86 -14.85 3.99
N VAL A 448 9.17 -15.85 3.46
CA VAL A 448 8.82 -15.92 2.03
C VAL A 448 7.32 -15.64 1.88
N ASP A 449 6.92 -14.80 0.91
CA ASP A 449 5.50 -14.59 0.57
C ASP A 449 5.01 -15.62 -0.47
N ASP A 450 3.71 -15.58 -0.81
CA ASP A 450 3.10 -16.52 -1.78
C ASP A 450 3.60 -16.33 -3.23
N LEU A 451 4.57 -15.43 -3.45
CA LEU A 451 5.23 -15.12 -4.72
C LEU A 451 6.74 -15.40 -4.68
N ASP A 452 7.22 -16.21 -3.73
CA ASP A 452 8.62 -16.57 -3.51
C ASP A 452 9.57 -15.39 -3.17
N GLN A 453 9.04 -14.25 -2.68
CA GLN A 453 9.86 -13.09 -2.29
C GLN A 453 10.35 -13.18 -0.84
N ILE A 454 11.62 -12.85 -0.59
CA ILE A 454 12.27 -12.99 0.71
C ILE A 454 12.26 -11.66 1.49
N TYR A 455 11.64 -11.64 2.68
CA TYR A 455 11.62 -10.52 3.63
C TYR A 455 12.44 -10.82 4.88
N VAL A 456 13.30 -9.88 5.31
CA VAL A 456 14.22 -10.05 6.45
C VAL A 456 14.00 -9.01 7.52
N ALA A 457 13.78 -9.44 8.77
CA ALA A 457 13.87 -8.53 9.91
C ALA A 457 15.34 -8.36 10.32
N ASP A 458 15.90 -7.20 10.02
CA ASP A 458 17.27 -6.81 10.36
C ASP A 458 17.26 -6.14 11.75
N CYS A 459 17.24 -6.99 12.77
CA CYS A 459 17.01 -6.63 14.17
C CYS A 459 17.98 -5.56 14.70
N ASN A 460 19.28 -5.72 14.43
CA ASN A 460 20.32 -4.84 14.96
C ASN A 460 20.38 -3.50 14.24
N ASN A 461 19.96 -3.46 12.97
CA ASN A 461 19.85 -2.20 12.21
C ASN A 461 18.44 -1.61 12.24
N HIS A 462 17.54 -2.18 13.06
CA HIS A 462 16.21 -1.64 13.34
C HIS A 462 15.34 -1.48 12.08
N ARG A 463 15.41 -2.42 11.14
CA ARG A 463 14.73 -2.33 9.84
C ARG A 463 14.22 -3.68 9.34
N VAL A 464 13.38 -3.65 8.32
CA VAL A 464 12.95 -4.81 7.55
C VAL A 464 13.42 -4.63 6.12
N MET A 465 13.87 -5.71 5.50
CA MET A 465 14.49 -5.73 4.19
C MET A 465 13.78 -6.73 3.27
N ARG A 466 13.87 -6.59 1.93
CA ARG A 466 13.32 -7.54 0.95
C ARG A 466 14.34 -7.85 -0.16
N TRP A 467 14.31 -9.07 -0.68
CA TRP A 467 15.03 -9.55 -1.85
C TRP A 467 14.08 -10.32 -2.77
N CYS A 468 14.17 -10.07 -4.08
CA CYS A 468 13.52 -10.85 -5.12
C CYS A 468 14.47 -11.93 -5.68
N GLU A 469 13.91 -12.91 -6.39
CA GLU A 469 14.69 -13.93 -7.09
C GLU A 469 15.66 -13.29 -8.11
N GLY A 470 16.96 -13.57 -7.97
CA GLY A 470 18.02 -13.02 -8.81
C GLY A 470 18.66 -11.72 -8.31
N ASP A 471 18.17 -11.12 -7.22
CA ASP A 471 18.75 -9.89 -6.65
C ASP A 471 20.12 -10.14 -6.01
N LYS A 472 21.05 -9.19 -6.22
CA LYS A 472 22.38 -9.19 -5.58
C LYS A 472 22.46 -8.32 -4.31
N GLU A 473 21.43 -7.51 -4.05
CA GLU A 473 21.32 -6.61 -2.90
C GLU A 473 19.87 -6.51 -2.42
N GLY A 474 19.65 -6.23 -1.13
CA GLY A 474 18.31 -6.11 -0.54
C GLY A 474 17.83 -4.67 -0.44
N GLU A 475 16.52 -4.47 -0.54
CA GLU A 475 15.86 -3.18 -0.33
C GLU A 475 15.33 -3.04 1.10
N ILE A 476 15.27 -1.82 1.64
CA ILE A 476 14.66 -1.54 2.95
C ILE A 476 13.17 -1.35 2.75
N VAL A 477 12.36 -2.19 3.40
CA VAL A 477 10.90 -2.21 3.33
C VAL A 477 10.28 -1.24 4.35
N VAL A 478 10.71 -1.30 5.61
CA VAL A 478 10.28 -0.42 6.72
C VAL A 478 11.38 -0.23 7.78
N GLY A 479 11.33 0.85 8.57
CA GLY A 479 12.23 1.09 9.71
C GLY A 479 13.49 1.93 9.42
N ARG A 480 13.35 3.07 8.74
CA ARG A 480 14.50 3.99 8.52
C ARG A 480 14.76 4.85 9.78
N ASN A 481 16.04 5.02 10.14
CA ASN A 481 16.56 6.03 11.10
C ASN A 481 16.36 5.82 12.63
N GLY A 482 16.70 4.63 13.16
CA GLY A 482 17.23 4.49 14.52
C GLY A 482 16.26 4.49 15.71
N ARG A 483 16.83 4.37 16.93
CA ARG A 483 16.17 4.04 18.22
C ARG A 483 15.28 5.13 18.83
N ARG A 484 14.17 5.53 18.20
CA ARG A 484 13.16 6.40 18.88
C ARG A 484 11.77 5.78 18.83
N ASN A 485 10.92 6.11 19.80
CA ASN A 485 9.56 5.59 19.93
C ASN A 485 8.54 6.34 19.05
N GLN A 486 8.84 6.50 17.75
CA GLN A 486 7.98 7.17 16.77
C GLN A 486 7.33 6.14 15.84
N PRO A 487 6.17 6.41 15.19
CA PRO A 487 5.43 5.42 14.38
C PRO A 487 6.21 4.80 13.21
N TYR A 488 7.27 5.45 12.74
CA TYR A 488 8.08 5.05 11.59
C TYR A 488 9.46 4.46 11.98
N HIS A 489 9.76 4.36 13.29
CA HIS A 489 10.98 3.77 13.80
C HIS A 489 10.70 2.39 14.42
N LEU A 490 11.56 1.42 14.10
CA LEU A 490 11.58 0.13 14.79
C LEU A 490 12.71 0.11 15.82
N ASN A 491 12.63 -0.80 16.78
CA ASN A 491 13.63 -1.02 17.81
C ASN A 491 13.71 -2.52 18.10
N GLN A 492 14.72 -3.15 17.49
CA GLN A 492 14.90 -4.61 17.46
C GLN A 492 13.65 -5.35 16.95
N PRO A 493 13.21 -5.13 15.70
CA PRO A 493 12.10 -5.89 15.15
C PRO A 493 12.47 -7.37 15.05
N THR A 494 11.72 -8.26 15.72
CA THR A 494 12.07 -9.69 15.81
C THR A 494 11.22 -10.59 14.93
N ARG A 495 10.06 -10.10 14.48
CA ARG A 495 9.14 -10.91 13.69
C ARG A 495 8.28 -10.12 12.73
N LEU A 496 8.02 -10.76 11.59
CA LEU A 496 7.06 -10.32 10.59
C LEU A 496 5.98 -11.39 10.37
N SER A 497 4.81 -10.98 9.88
CA SER A 497 3.71 -11.84 9.40
C SER A 497 2.87 -11.04 8.41
N PHE A 498 2.15 -11.71 7.51
CA PHE A 498 1.18 -11.09 6.60
C PHE A 498 -0.26 -11.48 6.99
N ASP A 499 -1.24 -10.63 6.67
CA ASP A 499 -2.67 -11.02 6.64
C ASP A 499 -3.09 -11.43 5.21
N ASP A 500 -4.34 -11.88 5.03
CA ASP A 500 -4.87 -12.31 3.72
C ASP A 500 -4.97 -11.16 2.69
N GLU A 501 -4.84 -9.91 3.13
CA GLU A 501 -4.75 -8.70 2.29
C GLU A 501 -3.27 -8.31 2.05
N GLU A 502 -2.33 -9.19 2.41
CA GLU A 502 -0.88 -9.05 2.34
C GLU A 502 -0.29 -7.87 3.14
N ASN A 503 -1.01 -7.31 4.10
CA ASN A 503 -0.47 -6.27 4.98
C ASN A 503 0.65 -6.82 5.87
N LEU A 504 1.73 -6.07 6.06
CA LEU A 504 2.90 -6.48 6.86
C LEU A 504 2.72 -6.13 8.34
N TYR A 505 2.76 -7.12 9.21
CA TYR A 505 2.75 -6.95 10.67
C TYR A 505 4.15 -7.18 11.24
N VAL A 506 4.68 -6.24 12.01
CA VAL A 506 6.02 -6.28 12.61
C VAL A 506 5.95 -6.28 14.14
N VAL A 507 6.63 -7.24 14.78
CA VAL A 507 6.86 -7.27 16.23
C VAL A 507 8.04 -6.36 16.55
N ASP A 508 7.74 -5.18 17.09
CA ASP A 508 8.70 -4.12 17.42
C ASP A 508 9.14 -4.26 18.89
N LYS A 509 9.98 -5.29 19.16
CA LYS A 509 10.21 -5.88 20.49
C LYS A 509 10.49 -4.86 21.59
N ASN A 510 11.48 -4.00 21.38
CA ASN A 510 11.94 -3.07 22.41
C ASN A 510 11.12 -1.78 22.49
N ASN A 511 10.16 -1.61 21.58
CA ASN A 511 9.10 -0.59 21.73
C ASN A 511 7.79 -1.19 22.28
N HIS A 512 7.79 -2.49 22.63
CA HIS A 512 6.67 -3.18 23.29
C HIS A 512 5.34 -3.05 22.51
N ARG A 513 5.40 -3.15 21.18
CA ARG A 513 4.23 -2.96 20.30
C ARG A 513 4.27 -3.85 19.07
N ILE A 514 3.09 -4.02 18.46
CA ILE A 514 2.92 -4.62 17.12
C ILE A 514 2.50 -3.53 16.15
N GLN A 515 3.23 -3.43 15.03
CA GLN A 515 3.01 -2.42 13.99
C GLN A 515 2.45 -3.06 12.73
N LYS A 516 1.27 -2.61 12.26
CA LYS A 516 0.72 -2.98 10.95
C LYS A 516 1.15 -1.92 9.93
N TYR A 517 1.77 -2.36 8.85
CA TYR A 517 2.09 -1.59 7.66
C TYR A 517 1.23 -2.11 6.52
N GLU A 518 0.45 -1.23 5.94
CA GLU A 518 -0.44 -1.62 4.85
C GLU A 518 0.37 -1.84 3.57
N LYS A 519 0.09 -2.95 2.86
CA LYS A 519 0.74 -3.21 1.58
C LYS A 519 0.31 -2.10 0.64
N LEU A 520 1.29 -1.44 0.03
CA LEU A 520 1.02 -0.55 -1.08
C LEU A 520 0.65 -1.47 -2.25
N SER A 521 -0.59 -1.37 -2.74
CA SER A 521 -1.05 -2.15 -3.89
C SER A 521 -0.02 -1.96 -5.02
N ASN A 522 0.47 -3.06 -5.60
CA ASN A 522 1.64 -3.08 -6.48
C ASN A 522 1.29 -2.91 -7.95
#